data_AF-A0A1B7ZEH5-F1
#
_entry.id   AF-A0A1B7ZEH5-F1
#
_cell.length_a   1.000
_cell.length_b   1.000
_cell.length_c   1.000
_cell.angle_alpha   90.00
_cell.angle_beta   90.00
_cell.angle_gamma   90.00
#
_symmetry.space_group_name_H-M   'P 1'
#
loop_
_entity.id
_entity.type
_entity.pdbx_description
1 polymer ?
#
loop_
_entity_poly.entity_id
_entity_poly.type
_entity_poly.pdbx_seq_one_letter_code
_entity_poly.pdbx_strand_id
1 'polypeptide(L)'
;MIELILSTLVEFGLIREDYKHRKLIGKKEKEDGNKRPIQKYFLQPSSIMVILFVVVGSISAFLFFGYQRTSIYPDKTEKEIAEISQRMENWNEKLGQYPSDLKELIGNNPIRQDWKKDAWNREYEFTITENGKGFLIMSAGPDGEFKTEDDIKSK
;
A
#
# COMPACT_ATOMS: atom_id res chain seq x y z
N MET A 1 22.49 -27.29 6.05
CA MET A 1 22.37 -28.69 6.52
C MET A 1 21.43 -28.79 7.71
N ILE A 2 21.68 -28.10 8.83
CA ILE A 2 20.83 -28.17 10.03
C ILE A 2 19.41 -27.63 9.78
N GLU A 3 19.28 -26.48 9.11
CA GLU A 3 17.95 -25.90 8.78
C GLU A 3 17.08 -26.82 7.92
N LEU A 4 17.69 -27.48 6.93
CA LEU A 4 17.01 -28.44 6.06
C LEU A 4 16.50 -29.68 6.84
N ILE A 5 17.28 -30.14 7.82
CA ILE A 5 16.89 -31.27 8.68
C ILE A 5 15.73 -30.84 9.60
N LEU A 6 15.79 -29.63 10.14
CA LEU A 6 14.72 -29.11 11.00
C LEU A 6 13.42 -28.88 10.22
N SER A 7 13.48 -28.30 9.02
CA SER A 7 12.29 -28.05 8.21
C SER A 7 11.58 -29.35 7.84
N THR A 8 12.34 -30.36 7.43
CA THR A 8 11.79 -31.68 7.08
C THR A 8 11.16 -32.40 8.28
N LEU A 9 11.75 -32.27 9.48
CA LEU A 9 11.14 -32.81 10.70
C LEU A 9 9.83 -32.12 11.08
N VAL A 10 9.75 -30.79 10.91
CA VAL A 10 8.53 -30.01 11.17
C VAL A 10 7.42 -30.41 10.20
N GLU A 11 7.72 -30.49 8.90
CA GLU A 11 6.76 -30.93 7.88
C GLU A 11 6.22 -32.34 8.17
N PHE A 12 7.12 -33.27 8.50
CA PHE A 12 6.71 -34.63 8.84
C PHE A 12 5.84 -34.68 10.11
N GLY A 13 6.17 -33.87 11.11
CA GLY A 13 5.36 -33.70 12.32
C GLY A 13 3.94 -33.23 12.01
N LEU A 14 3.80 -32.21 11.16
CA LEU A 14 2.50 -31.68 10.75
C LEU A 14 1.67 -32.71 9.96
N ILE A 15 2.28 -33.43 9.02
CA ILE A 15 1.62 -34.48 8.25
C ILE A 15 1.07 -35.58 9.17
N ARG A 16 1.83 -35.96 10.20
CA ARG A 16 1.40 -36.95 11.18
C ARG A 16 0.17 -36.48 11.98
N GLU A 17 0.17 -35.23 12.42
CA GLU A 17 -0.95 -34.66 13.18
C GLU A 17 -2.19 -34.48 12.31
N ASP A 18 -2.04 -34.03 11.06
CA ASP A 18 -3.12 -33.98 10.08
C ASP A 18 -3.76 -35.36 9.84
N TYR A 19 -2.93 -36.40 9.71
CA TYR A 19 -3.43 -37.76 9.56
C TYR A 19 -4.23 -38.23 10.79
N LYS A 20 -3.71 -37.98 12.00
CA LYS A 20 -4.43 -38.30 13.24
C LYS A 20 -5.76 -37.55 13.32
N HIS A 21 -5.76 -36.25 13.02
CA HIS A 21 -6.96 -35.41 13.01
C HIS A 21 -8.03 -35.96 12.05
N ARG A 22 -7.65 -36.22 10.79
CA ARG A 22 -8.56 -36.78 9.78
C ARG A 22 -9.13 -38.13 10.20
N LYS A 23 -8.33 -38.98 10.85
CA LYS A 23 -8.78 -40.28 11.37
C LYS A 23 -9.79 -40.12 12.52
N LEU A 24 -9.57 -39.18 13.43
CA LEU A 24 -10.49 -38.90 14.53
C LEU A 24 -11.84 -38.36 14.03
N ILE A 25 -11.82 -37.39 13.11
CA ILE A 25 -13.05 -36.85 12.53
C ILE A 25 -13.77 -37.92 11.72
N GLY A 26 -13.05 -38.73 10.93
CA GLY A 26 -13.66 -39.83 10.18
C GLY A 26 -14.29 -40.93 11.03
N LYS A 27 -13.86 -41.11 12.30
CA LYS A 27 -14.57 -41.98 13.25
C LYS A 27 -15.89 -41.35 13.70
N LYS A 28 -15.86 -40.06 14.07
CA LYS A 28 -17.06 -39.31 14.46
C LYS A 28 -18.11 -39.30 13.35
N GLU A 29 -17.70 -39.02 12.10
CA GLU A 29 -18.58 -39.05 10.91
C GLU A 29 -19.27 -40.42 10.69
N LYS A 30 -18.63 -41.51 11.12
CA LYS A 30 -19.20 -42.86 11.04
C LYS A 30 -20.16 -43.18 12.20
N GLU A 31 -19.90 -42.60 13.37
CA GLU A 31 -20.73 -42.77 14.57
C GLU A 31 -22.02 -41.94 14.48
N ASP A 32 -21.92 -40.70 13.99
CA ASP A 32 -23.04 -39.76 13.89
C ASP A 32 -23.74 -39.75 12.51
N GLY A 33 -23.13 -40.38 11.49
CA GLY A 33 -23.62 -40.41 10.12
C GLY A 33 -23.60 -39.06 9.39
N ASN A 34 -23.04 -38.01 10.01
CA ASN A 34 -23.04 -36.66 9.47
C ASN A 34 -21.65 -36.26 8.95
N LYS A 35 -21.59 -35.67 7.76
CA LYS A 35 -20.32 -35.26 7.14
C LYS A 35 -19.84 -33.93 7.72
N ARG A 36 -18.54 -33.82 8.03
CA ARG A 36 -17.91 -32.64 8.64
C ARG A 36 -16.73 -32.15 7.79
N PRO A 37 -16.94 -31.76 6.51
CA PRO A 37 -15.85 -31.45 5.58
C PRO A 37 -15.00 -30.25 6.04
N ILE A 38 -15.62 -29.22 6.61
CA ILE A 38 -14.92 -28.04 7.13
C ILE A 38 -13.99 -28.44 8.28
N GLN A 39 -14.50 -29.18 9.25
CA GLN A 39 -13.70 -29.62 10.40
C GLN A 39 -12.57 -30.57 9.98
N LYS A 40 -12.80 -31.40 8.96
CA LYS A 40 -11.86 -32.41 8.49
C LYS A 40 -10.67 -31.82 7.72
N TYR A 41 -10.90 -30.79 6.90
CA TYR A 41 -9.88 -30.23 6.01
C TYR A 41 -9.45 -28.81 6.38
N PHE A 42 -10.37 -27.91 6.74
CA PHE A 42 -10.03 -26.52 7.07
C PHE A 42 -9.49 -26.36 8.50
N LEU A 43 -9.95 -27.19 9.44
CA LEU A 43 -9.51 -27.16 10.85
C LEU A 43 -8.45 -28.20 11.18
N GLN A 44 -7.75 -28.75 10.19
CA GLN A 44 -6.59 -29.60 10.46
C GLN A 44 -5.38 -28.74 10.88
N PRO A 45 -4.44 -29.28 11.69
CA PRO A 45 -3.30 -28.54 12.22
C PRO A 45 -2.51 -27.71 11.19
N SER A 46 -2.20 -28.28 10.01
CA SER A 46 -1.49 -27.55 8.95
C SER A 46 -2.28 -26.36 8.41
N SER A 47 -3.57 -26.55 8.15
CA SER A 47 -4.45 -25.50 7.64
C SER A 47 -4.67 -24.39 8.67
N ILE A 48 -4.76 -24.73 9.97
CA ILE A 48 -4.82 -23.73 11.04
C ILE A 48 -3.55 -22.87 11.07
N MET A 49 -2.36 -23.48 10.93
CA MET A 49 -1.11 -22.71 10.84
C MET A 49 -1.12 -21.76 9.65
N VAL A 50 -1.51 -22.23 8.46
CA VAL A 50 -1.58 -21.38 7.26
C VAL A 50 -2.58 -20.23 7.46
N ILE A 51 -3.77 -20.51 7.99
CA ILE A 51 -4.78 -19.48 8.29
C ILE A 51 -4.21 -18.46 9.27
N LEU A 52 -3.53 -18.91 10.33
CA LEU A 52 -2.90 -18.02 11.31
C LEU A 52 -1.89 -17.09 10.65
N PHE A 53 -1.00 -17.61 9.80
CA PHE A 53 -0.04 -16.80 9.06
C PHE A 53 -0.73 -15.80 8.13
N VAL A 54 -1.79 -16.20 7.43
CA VAL A 54 -2.57 -15.30 6.56
C VAL A 54 -3.23 -14.20 7.37
N VAL A 55 -3.84 -14.53 8.52
CA VAL A 55 -4.50 -13.54 9.39
C VAL A 55 -3.48 -12.55 9.95
N VAL A 56 -2.39 -13.04 10.54
CA VAL A 56 -1.33 -12.18 11.09
C VAL A 56 -0.72 -11.32 9.99
N GLY A 57 -0.37 -11.90 8.85
CA GLY A 57 0.18 -11.18 7.70
C GLY A 57 -0.78 -10.11 7.17
N SER A 58 -2.08 -10.42 7.11
CA SER A 58 -3.10 -9.46 6.67
C SER A 58 -3.24 -8.29 7.64
N ILE A 59 -3.25 -8.55 8.95
CA ILE A 59 -3.30 -7.50 9.98
C ILE A 59 -2.04 -6.62 9.90
N SER A 60 -0.86 -7.24 9.82
CA SER A 60 0.41 -6.50 9.68
C SER A 60 0.43 -5.64 8.42
N ALA A 61 -0.02 -6.17 7.28
CA ALA A 61 -0.11 -5.42 6.04
C ALA A 61 -1.10 -4.25 6.16
N PHE A 62 -2.29 -4.48 6.72
CA PHE A 62 -3.29 -3.43 6.93
C PHE A 62 -2.74 -2.28 7.79
N LEU A 63 -2.08 -2.59 8.90
CA LEU A 63 -1.45 -1.60 9.76
C LEU A 63 -0.31 -0.85 9.05
N PHE A 64 0.54 -1.57 8.31
CA PHE A 64 1.65 -0.98 7.57
C PHE A 64 1.19 -0.02 6.46
N PHE A 65 0.20 -0.43 5.66
CA PHE A 65 -0.36 0.42 4.62
C PHE A 65 -1.14 1.61 5.20
N GLY A 66 -1.87 1.41 6.30
CA GLY A 66 -2.53 2.51 7.02
C GLY A 66 -1.53 3.54 7.53
N TYR A 67 -0.44 3.10 8.16
CA TYR A 67 0.64 3.98 8.63
C TYR A 67 1.30 4.76 7.49
N GLN A 68 1.63 4.08 6.38
CA GLN A 68 2.18 4.77 5.20
C GLN A 68 1.24 5.87 4.70
N ARG A 69 -0.04 5.55 4.56
CA ARG A 69 -1.04 6.46 4.02
C ARG A 69 -1.26 7.70 4.89
N THR A 70 -1.20 7.56 6.21
CA THR A 70 -1.53 8.65 7.15
C THR A 70 -0.31 9.46 7.57
N SER A 71 0.87 8.84 7.68
CA SER A 71 2.05 9.51 8.27
C SER A 71 3.18 9.74 7.27
N ILE A 72 3.40 8.84 6.31
CA ILE A 72 4.54 8.96 5.38
C ILE A 72 4.16 9.75 4.13
N TYR A 73 2.95 9.53 3.62
CA TYR A 73 2.49 10.12 2.37
C TYR A 73 2.32 11.65 2.44
N PRO A 74 1.80 12.25 3.53
CA PRO A 74 1.77 13.70 3.66
C PRO A 74 3.17 14.34 3.60
N ASP A 75 4.10 13.84 4.40
CA ASP A 75 5.49 14.34 4.43
C ASP A 75 6.19 14.21 3.08
N LYS A 76 5.95 13.09 2.37
CA LYS A 76 6.49 12.88 1.02
C LYS A 76 5.89 13.89 0.03
N THR A 77 4.57 14.07 0.08
CA THR A 77 3.85 14.97 -0.82
C THR A 77 4.23 16.44 -0.57
N GLU A 78 4.39 16.86 0.69
CA GLU A 78 4.85 18.21 1.03
C GLU A 78 6.26 18.48 0.49
N LYS A 79 7.18 17.52 0.63
CA LYS A 79 8.54 17.61 0.05
C LYS A 79 8.50 17.68 -1.47
N GLU A 80 7.69 16.84 -2.11
CA GLU A 80 7.56 16.82 -3.56
C GLU A 80 6.98 18.14 -4.08
N ILE A 81 5.93 18.67 -3.45
CA ILE A 81 5.38 19.99 -3.77
C ILE A 81 6.46 21.08 -3.60
N ALA A 82 7.27 21.04 -2.54
CA ALA A 82 8.35 21.99 -2.35
C ALA A 82 9.41 21.92 -3.47
N GLU A 83 9.78 20.71 -3.91
CA GLU A 83 10.70 20.51 -5.04
C GLU A 83 10.12 21.02 -6.37
N ILE A 84 8.83 20.74 -6.61
CA ILE A 84 8.12 21.24 -7.80
C ILE A 84 8.09 22.78 -7.76
N SER A 85 7.72 23.38 -6.62
CA SER A 85 7.70 24.84 -6.44
C SER A 85 9.07 25.46 -6.69
N GLN A 86 10.15 24.90 -6.12
CA GLN A 86 11.50 25.39 -6.38
C GLN A 86 11.85 25.31 -7.87
N ARG A 87 11.41 24.26 -8.56
CA ARG A 87 11.66 24.09 -9.99
C ARG A 87 10.85 25.07 -10.85
N MET A 88 9.63 25.41 -10.41
CA MET A 88 8.77 26.44 -11.01
C MET A 88 9.42 27.82 -10.91
N GLU A 89 9.96 28.18 -9.75
CA GLU A 89 10.65 29.47 -9.60
C GLU A 89 11.89 29.54 -10.49
N ASN A 90 12.72 28.50 -10.49
CA ASN A 90 13.86 28.39 -11.40
C ASN A 90 13.48 28.44 -12.89
N TRP A 91 12.24 28.08 -13.23
CA TRP A 91 11.72 28.20 -14.59
C TRP A 91 11.36 29.65 -14.91
N ASN A 92 10.62 30.30 -14.01
CA ASN A 92 10.24 31.70 -14.14
C ASN A 92 11.46 32.64 -14.18
N GLU A 93 12.47 32.40 -13.35
CA GLU A 93 13.72 33.17 -13.39
C GLU A 93 14.45 33.09 -14.74
N LYS A 94 14.34 31.96 -15.45
CA LYS A 94 15.04 31.74 -16.73
C LYS A 94 14.25 32.19 -17.95
N LEU A 95 12.92 32.05 -17.91
CA LEU A 95 12.04 32.26 -19.06
C LEU A 95 11.10 33.46 -18.89
N GLY A 96 11.03 34.04 -17.70
CA GLY A 96 10.17 35.18 -17.37
C GLY A 96 8.68 34.87 -17.25
N GLN A 97 8.29 33.59 -17.31
CA GLN A 97 6.92 33.13 -17.16
C GLN A 97 6.87 31.71 -16.57
N TYR A 98 5.80 31.37 -15.83
CA TYR A 98 5.52 29.99 -15.41
C TYR A 98 4.99 29.13 -16.57
N PRO A 99 5.19 27.79 -16.53
CA PRO A 99 4.59 26.88 -17.51
C PRO A 99 3.06 26.85 -17.40
N SER A 100 2.40 26.53 -18.52
CA SER A 100 0.94 26.49 -18.60
C SER A 100 0.33 25.24 -17.93
N ASP A 101 1.10 24.16 -17.88
CA ASP A 101 0.73 22.88 -17.27
C ASP A 101 1.96 22.30 -16.54
N LEU A 102 1.73 21.59 -15.44
CA LEU A 102 2.74 20.82 -14.72
C LEU A 102 3.44 19.81 -15.65
N LYS A 103 2.75 19.28 -16.65
CA LYS A 103 3.34 18.38 -17.66
C LYS A 103 4.48 19.03 -18.44
N GLU A 104 4.43 20.33 -18.70
CA GLU A 104 5.52 21.06 -19.36
C GLU A 104 6.77 21.13 -18.48
N LEU A 105 6.57 21.29 -17.15
CA LEU A 105 7.66 21.32 -16.17
C LEU A 105 8.37 19.95 -16.06
N ILE A 106 7.58 18.87 -16.12
CA ILE A 106 8.05 17.48 -16.06
C ILE A 106 8.79 17.12 -17.35
N GLY A 107 8.16 17.39 -18.50
CA GLY A 107 8.65 17.03 -19.82
C GLY A 107 8.99 15.54 -19.96
N ASN A 108 10.07 15.25 -20.67
CA ASN A 108 10.57 13.89 -20.90
C ASN A 108 11.62 13.44 -19.87
N ASN A 109 11.77 14.14 -18.75
CA ASN A 109 12.78 13.77 -17.75
C ASN A 109 12.28 12.55 -16.95
N PRO A 110 13.01 11.40 -16.95
CA PRO A 110 12.62 10.21 -16.21
C PRO A 110 12.48 10.44 -14.70
N ILE A 111 13.34 11.30 -14.13
CA ILE A 111 13.36 11.58 -12.68
C ILE A 111 12.10 12.34 -12.24
N ARG A 112 11.49 13.12 -13.12
CA ARG A 112 10.31 13.94 -12.82
C ARG A 112 8.99 13.24 -13.14
N GLN A 113 9.02 12.01 -13.67
CA GLN A 113 7.78 11.30 -14.00
C GLN A 113 6.94 11.02 -12.76
N ASP A 114 7.58 10.94 -11.59
CA ASP A 114 6.91 10.75 -10.30
C ASP A 114 6.06 11.97 -9.91
N TRP A 115 6.44 13.19 -10.33
CA TRP A 115 5.69 14.44 -10.04
C TRP A 115 4.33 14.53 -10.73
N LYS A 116 3.96 13.54 -11.56
CA LYS A 116 2.63 13.48 -12.18
C LYS A 116 1.54 13.28 -11.13
N LYS A 117 1.88 12.64 -10.01
CA LYS A 117 0.91 12.20 -9.01
C LYS A 117 1.49 12.30 -7.61
N ASP A 118 0.62 12.56 -6.65
CA ASP A 118 0.97 12.56 -5.24
C ASP A 118 1.25 11.16 -4.68
N ALA A 119 1.60 11.10 -3.40
CA ALA A 119 1.88 9.84 -2.72
C ALA A 119 0.67 8.89 -2.67
N TRP A 120 -0.56 9.39 -2.84
CA TRP A 120 -1.79 8.60 -2.95
C TRP A 120 -2.12 8.21 -4.40
N ASN A 121 -1.21 8.46 -5.35
CA ASN A 121 -1.35 8.15 -6.78
C ASN A 121 -2.50 8.93 -7.44
N ARG A 122 -2.74 10.17 -6.99
CA ARG A 122 -3.72 11.12 -7.53
C ARG A 122 -3.01 12.26 -8.24
N GLU A 123 -3.63 12.81 -9.28
CA GLU A 123 -3.05 13.95 -10.01
C GLU A 123 -3.13 15.22 -9.16
N TYR A 124 -2.11 16.06 -9.24
CA TYR A 124 -2.13 17.39 -8.61
C TYR A 124 -3.06 18.34 -9.36
N GLU A 125 -3.76 19.20 -8.62
CA GLU A 125 -4.41 20.37 -9.21
C GLU A 125 -3.38 21.51 -9.35
N PHE A 126 -3.18 21.98 -10.57
CA PHE A 126 -2.26 23.07 -10.89
C PHE A 126 -3.04 24.25 -11.46
N THR A 127 -2.88 25.42 -10.84
CA THR A 127 -3.49 26.67 -11.33
C THR A 127 -2.49 27.81 -11.29
N ILE A 128 -2.53 28.65 -12.32
CA ILE A 128 -1.73 29.88 -12.38
C ILE A 128 -2.57 31.01 -11.80
N THR A 129 -2.02 31.71 -10.82
CA THR A 129 -2.69 32.80 -10.10
C THR A 129 -2.14 34.16 -10.54
N GLU A 130 -2.85 35.23 -10.15
CA GLU A 130 -2.39 36.63 -10.30
C GLU A 130 -1.98 37.05 -11.73
N ASN A 131 -2.75 36.61 -12.74
CA ASN A 131 -2.48 36.90 -14.16
C ASN A 131 -1.09 36.44 -14.62
N GLY A 132 -0.62 35.28 -14.16
CA GLY A 132 0.66 34.72 -14.58
C GLY A 132 1.83 34.98 -13.64
N LYS A 133 1.59 35.65 -12.50
CA LYS A 133 2.62 36.04 -11.54
C LYS A 133 2.80 35.07 -10.37
N GLY A 134 1.88 34.13 -10.20
CA GLY A 134 1.97 33.09 -9.18
C GLY A 134 1.43 31.76 -9.67
N PHE A 135 1.61 30.73 -8.85
CA PHE A 135 1.06 29.41 -9.10
C PHE A 135 0.57 28.79 -7.79
N LEU A 136 -0.34 27.83 -7.92
CA LEU A 136 -0.84 27.01 -6.83
C LEU A 136 -0.82 25.56 -7.28
N ILE A 137 -0.10 24.73 -6.53
CA ILE A 137 -0.12 23.26 -6.65
C ILE A 137 -0.82 22.72 -5.42
N MET A 138 -1.81 21.85 -5.65
CA MET A 138 -2.62 21.26 -4.59
C MET A 138 -2.73 19.75 -4.77
N SER A 139 -2.50 18.99 -3.70
CA SER A 139 -2.87 17.57 -3.61
C SER A 139 -4.14 17.46 -2.77
N ALA A 140 -5.06 16.60 -3.21
CA ALA A 140 -6.32 16.29 -2.53
C ALA A 140 -6.14 15.44 -1.27
N GLY A 141 -4.91 15.31 -0.75
CA GLY A 141 -4.65 14.64 0.51
C GLY A 141 -5.04 13.15 0.52
N PRO A 142 -5.21 12.55 1.71
CA PRO A 142 -5.67 11.18 1.88
C PRO A 142 -7.12 10.92 1.48
N ASP A 143 -8.04 11.89 1.58
CA ASP A 143 -9.45 11.70 1.24
C ASP A 143 -9.71 11.67 -0.28
N GLY A 144 -8.95 12.45 -1.05
CA GLY A 144 -9.03 12.54 -2.50
C GLY A 144 -10.05 13.52 -3.04
N GLU A 145 -10.60 14.38 -2.19
CA GLU A 145 -11.48 15.46 -2.59
C GLU A 145 -10.74 16.78 -2.43
N PHE A 146 -10.79 17.64 -3.45
CA PHE A 146 -10.18 18.97 -3.34
C PHE A 146 -11.10 19.90 -2.54
N LYS A 147 -10.49 20.88 -1.85
CA LYS A 147 -11.14 21.92 -1.01
C LYS A 147 -11.57 21.41 0.36
N THR A 148 -10.86 20.44 0.87
CA THR A 148 -11.01 19.85 2.21
C THR A 148 -9.86 20.30 3.12
N GLU A 149 -9.91 19.95 4.41
CA GLU A 149 -8.89 20.35 5.39
C GLU A 149 -7.56 19.59 5.23
N ASP A 150 -7.57 18.44 4.56
CA ASP A 150 -6.41 17.58 4.33
C ASP A 150 -5.66 17.90 3.02
N ASP A 151 -6.12 18.89 2.26
CA ASP A 151 -5.43 19.41 1.08
C ASP A 151 -4.01 19.91 1.42
N ILE A 152 -3.01 19.45 0.67
CA ILE A 152 -1.63 19.92 0.79
C ILE A 152 -1.33 20.90 -0.34
N LYS A 153 -0.93 22.13 -0.01
CA LYS A 153 -0.78 23.24 -0.96
C LYS A 153 0.65 23.77 -1.00
N SER A 154 1.08 24.26 -2.16
CA SER A 154 2.33 25.01 -2.30
C SER A 154 2.27 26.31 -1.50
N LYS A 155 3.34 26.63 -0.77
CA LYS A 155 3.54 27.91 -0.07
C LYS A 155 4.10 28.97 -0.99
#